data_AF-A0A7H2BCS2-F1
#
_entry.id   AF-A0A7H2BCS2-F1
#
_cell.length_a   1.000
_cell.length_b   1.000
_cell.length_c   1.000
_cell.angle_alpha   90.00
_cell.angle_beta   90.00
_cell.angle_gamma   90.00
#
_symmetry.space_group_name_H-M   'P 1'
#
loop_
_entity.id
_entity.type
_entity.pdbx_description
1 polymer ?
#
loop_
_entity_poly.entity_id
_entity_poly.type
_entity_poly.pdbx_seq_one_letter_code
_entity_poly.pdbx_strand_id
1 'polypeptide(L)'
;MSSQTKPRNILIALFFAFFALLGMSPAQAHDELVSSDPAADASLQSTPQEITLTYSAEIMEIGNEVRVTNSAGDVVSDGDAKTEGRDVVQNIKSSDATDETYTVTWRVVSSDGHPIQGEYKFTVGNGAQAGSSAQPSETAASAEAASENADAKTGFTPLNIGIFAVAALAVLGVLATVLAKNRKR
;
A
#
# COMPACT_ATOMS: atom_id res chain seq x y z
N MET A 1 -3.39 25.74 46.66
CA MET A 1 -3.26 26.58 45.46
C MET A 1 -4.01 25.95 44.30
N SER A 2 -5.18 26.48 43.94
CA SER A 2 -5.93 26.00 42.77
C SER A 2 -5.35 26.66 41.52
N SER A 3 -4.58 25.91 40.73
CA SER A 3 -4.05 26.38 39.45
C SER A 3 -5.20 26.56 38.46
N GLN A 4 -5.73 27.78 38.38
CA GLN A 4 -6.72 28.16 37.38
C GLN A 4 -6.03 28.28 36.02
N THR A 5 -6.12 27.23 35.19
CA THR A 5 -5.66 27.30 33.81
C THR A 5 -6.46 28.38 33.07
N LYS A 6 -5.77 29.39 32.54
CA LYS A 6 -6.42 30.52 31.86
C LYS A 6 -7.18 30.00 30.62
N PRO A 7 -8.36 30.54 30.30
CA PRO A 7 -9.18 30.07 29.17
C PRO A 7 -8.46 30.12 27.82
N ARG A 8 -7.49 31.05 27.67
CA ARG A 8 -6.58 31.11 26.52
C ARG A 8 -5.73 29.84 26.37
N ASN A 9 -5.29 29.25 27.48
CA ASN A 9 -4.47 28.04 27.46
C ASN A 9 -5.29 26.82 27.05
N ILE A 10 -6.60 26.79 27.35
CA ILE A 10 -7.52 25.74 26.90
C ILE A 10 -7.73 25.82 25.39
N LEU A 11 -7.94 27.03 24.85
CA LEU A 11 -8.11 27.21 23.39
C LEU A 11 -6.84 26.85 22.62
N ILE A 12 -5.67 27.23 23.14
CA ILE A 12 -4.38 26.85 22.55
C ILE A 12 -4.22 25.32 22.58
N ALA A 13 -4.54 24.67 23.69
CA ALA A 13 -4.48 23.21 23.79
C ALA A 13 -5.43 22.51 22.80
N LEU A 14 -6.66 23.00 22.64
CA LEU A 14 -7.63 22.44 21.67
C LEU A 14 -7.19 22.65 20.22
N PHE A 15 -6.63 23.82 19.90
CA PHE A 15 -6.09 24.09 18.56
C PHE A 15 -4.94 23.14 18.20
N PHE A 16 -3.99 22.95 19.11
CA PHE A 16 -2.89 21.99 18.91
C PHE A 16 -3.38 20.54 18.86
N ALA A 17 -4.36 20.16 19.68
CA ALA A 17 -4.94 18.82 19.64
C ALA A 17 -5.68 18.52 18.32
N PHE A 18 -6.42 19.51 17.78
CA PHE A 18 -7.09 19.38 16.49
C PHE A 18 -6.09 19.25 15.34
N PHE A 19 -5.03 20.07 15.32
CA PHE A 19 -3.98 19.98 14.30
C PHE A 19 -3.16 18.69 14.41
N ALA A 20 -2.95 18.16 15.62
CA ALA A 20 -2.26 16.86 15.80
C ALA A 20 -3.05 15.69 15.18
N LEU A 21 -4.38 15.76 15.16
CA LEU A 21 -5.23 14.73 14.56
C LEU A 21 -5.25 14.78 13.02
N LEU A 22 -5.00 15.94 12.42
CA LEU A 22 -4.99 16.11 10.96
C LEU A 22 -3.75 15.49 10.29
N GLY A 23 -2.70 15.16 11.04
CA GLY A 23 -1.44 14.62 10.52
C GLY A 23 -1.30 13.10 10.63
N MET A 24 -2.32 12.37 11.12
CA MET A 24 -2.22 10.92 11.29
C MET A 24 -2.60 10.20 9.99
N SER A 25 -1.60 9.61 9.33
CA SER A 25 -1.84 8.66 8.23
C SER A 25 -2.40 7.34 8.80
N PRO A 26 -3.26 6.62 8.06
CA PRO A 26 -3.63 5.26 8.45
C PRO A 26 -2.37 4.41 8.57
N ALA A 27 -2.26 3.63 9.65
CA ALA A 27 -1.20 2.64 9.78
C ALA A 27 -1.46 1.50 8.77
N GLN A 28 -0.52 1.28 7.86
CA GLN A 28 -0.55 0.09 6.99
C GLN A 28 -0.05 -1.10 7.82
N ALA A 29 -0.94 -2.04 8.09
CA ALA A 29 -0.62 -3.27 8.81
C ALA A 29 -0.36 -4.45 7.86
N HIS A 30 -0.98 -4.44 6.69
CA HIS A 30 -0.79 -5.49 5.71
C HIS A 30 0.43 -5.18 4.84
N ASP A 31 1.21 -6.21 4.57
CA ASP A 31 2.22 -6.13 3.53
C ASP A 31 1.58 -6.04 2.16
N GLU A 32 2.15 -5.20 1.31
CA GLU A 32 1.71 -5.00 -0.07
C GLU A 32 2.74 -5.63 -1.01
N LEU A 33 2.27 -6.24 -2.11
CA LEU A 33 3.15 -6.64 -3.20
C LEU A 33 3.69 -5.37 -3.87
N VAL A 34 4.99 -5.15 -3.78
CA VAL A 34 5.68 -3.97 -4.33
C VAL A 34 6.09 -4.20 -5.78
N SER A 35 6.59 -5.40 -6.08
CA SER A 35 7.02 -5.78 -7.44
C SER A 35 6.98 -7.30 -7.63
N SER A 36 6.97 -7.71 -8.89
CA SER A 36 7.19 -9.10 -9.28
C SER A 36 8.22 -9.19 -10.41
N ASP A 37 8.95 -10.29 -10.45
CA ASP A 37 9.77 -10.70 -11.58
C ASP A 37 9.35 -12.11 -12.00
N PRO A 38 8.81 -12.32 -13.20
CA PRO A 38 8.42 -11.33 -14.21
C PRO A 38 7.38 -10.31 -13.70
N ALA A 39 7.41 -9.10 -14.26
CA ALA A 39 6.39 -8.11 -13.99
C ALA A 39 5.03 -8.55 -14.54
N ALA A 40 3.95 -8.05 -13.95
CA ALA A 40 2.61 -8.20 -14.51
C ALA A 40 2.56 -7.68 -15.95
N ASP A 41 1.89 -8.43 -16.82
CA ASP A 41 1.75 -8.20 -18.26
C ASP A 41 3.08 -8.17 -19.04
N ALA A 42 4.19 -8.62 -18.43
CA ALA A 42 5.46 -8.74 -19.13
C ALA A 42 5.39 -9.73 -20.29
N SER A 43 6.19 -9.47 -21.32
CA SER A 43 6.40 -10.39 -22.44
C SER A 43 7.86 -10.79 -22.49
N LEU A 44 8.11 -12.09 -22.30
CA LEU A 44 9.43 -12.69 -22.23
C LEU A 44 9.73 -13.49 -23.50
N GLN A 45 11.02 -13.61 -23.81
CA GLN A 45 11.48 -14.42 -24.94
C GLN A 45 11.48 -15.93 -24.61
N SER A 46 11.66 -16.28 -23.34
CA SER A 46 11.74 -17.66 -22.86
C SER A 46 11.12 -17.79 -21.47
N THR A 47 10.68 -19.00 -21.13
CA THR A 47 10.17 -19.33 -19.80
C THR A 47 11.20 -18.98 -18.72
N PRO A 48 10.84 -18.24 -17.66
CA PRO A 48 11.76 -17.93 -16.58
C PRO A 48 12.02 -19.19 -15.73
N GLN A 49 13.15 -19.23 -15.02
CA GLN A 49 13.47 -20.34 -14.10
C GLN A 49 12.70 -20.24 -12.78
N GLU A 50 12.28 -19.03 -12.41
CA GLU A 50 11.57 -18.74 -11.18
C GLU A 50 10.69 -17.49 -11.33
N ILE A 51 9.78 -17.34 -10.38
CA ILE A 51 8.99 -16.14 -10.15
C ILE A 51 9.38 -15.60 -8.78
N THR A 52 9.63 -14.30 -8.67
CA THR A 52 9.90 -13.61 -7.41
C THR A 52 8.81 -12.59 -7.14
N LEU A 53 8.22 -12.63 -5.95
CA LEU A 53 7.24 -11.68 -5.44
C LEU A 53 7.86 -10.89 -4.29
N THR A 54 8.06 -9.58 -4.46
CA THR A 54 8.69 -8.71 -3.46
C THR A 54 7.65 -7.88 -2.74
N TYR A 55 7.67 -7.91 -1.41
CA TYR A 55 6.69 -7.25 -0.55
C TYR A 55 7.25 -6.03 0.18
N SER A 56 6.37 -5.21 0.76
CA SER A 56 6.74 -3.99 1.51
C SER A 56 7.52 -4.28 2.79
N ALA A 57 7.32 -5.45 3.40
CA ALA A 57 8.06 -5.93 4.57
C ALA A 57 8.33 -7.44 4.48
N GLU A 58 8.93 -7.99 5.53
CA GLU A 58 9.31 -9.39 5.63
C GLU A 58 8.07 -10.29 5.77
N ILE A 59 7.97 -11.28 4.89
CA ILE A 59 6.84 -12.21 4.85
C ILE A 59 7.09 -13.35 5.84
N MET A 60 6.03 -13.80 6.53
CA MET A 60 6.12 -14.95 7.43
C MET A 60 6.43 -16.22 6.64
N GLU A 61 7.34 -17.07 7.12
CA GLU A 61 7.78 -18.27 6.40
C GLU A 61 6.71 -19.37 6.23
N ILE A 62 5.63 -19.33 7.01
CA ILE A 62 4.65 -20.43 7.10
C ILE A 62 3.33 -20.04 6.43
N GLY A 63 2.81 -20.94 5.59
CA GLY A 63 1.47 -20.83 5.01
C GLY A 63 1.40 -20.10 3.67
N ASN A 64 2.56 -19.88 3.04
CA ASN A 64 2.69 -19.28 1.72
C ASN A 64 2.52 -20.34 0.62
N GLU A 65 1.82 -19.99 -0.46
CA GLU A 65 1.68 -20.81 -1.66
C GLU A 65 1.76 -19.89 -2.88
N VAL A 66 2.54 -20.31 -3.87
CA VAL A 66 2.58 -19.70 -5.19
C VAL A 66 2.29 -20.79 -6.21
N ARG A 67 1.30 -20.56 -7.06
CA ARG A 67 0.90 -21.50 -8.11
C ARG A 67 1.01 -20.80 -9.44
N VAL A 68 1.65 -21.49 -10.39
CA VAL A 68 1.77 -21.00 -11.76
C VAL A 68 1.15 -22.00 -12.71
N THR A 69 0.28 -21.54 -13.60
CA THR A 69 -0.37 -22.35 -14.62
C THR A 69 -0.10 -21.83 -16.02
N ASN A 70 -0.01 -22.74 -16.99
CA ASN A 70 0.09 -22.38 -18.41
C ASN A 70 -1.30 -22.10 -19.03
N SER A 71 -1.34 -21.81 -20.33
CA SER A 71 -2.58 -21.51 -21.05
C SER A 71 -3.56 -22.70 -21.11
N ALA A 72 -3.06 -23.94 -21.00
CA ALA A 72 -3.86 -25.16 -20.92
C ALA A 72 -4.43 -25.44 -19.51
N GLY A 73 -3.99 -24.68 -18.50
CA GLY A 73 -4.38 -24.87 -17.10
C GLY A 73 -3.52 -25.86 -16.32
N ASP A 74 -2.44 -26.37 -16.90
CA ASP A 74 -1.50 -27.27 -16.22
C ASP A 74 -0.63 -26.50 -15.22
N VAL A 75 -0.36 -27.11 -14.08
CA VAL A 75 0.52 -26.53 -13.04
C VAL A 75 1.99 -26.71 -13.41
N VAL A 76 2.67 -25.58 -13.60
CA VAL A 76 4.08 -25.49 -14.00
C VAL A 76 5.00 -25.00 -12.87
N SER A 77 4.46 -24.61 -11.71
CA SER A 77 5.27 -24.41 -10.51
C SER A 77 5.97 -25.73 -10.12
N ASP A 78 7.23 -25.61 -9.67
CA ASP A 78 8.09 -26.71 -9.27
C ASP A 78 8.46 -26.61 -7.79
N GLY A 79 8.09 -27.62 -7.01
CA GLY A 79 8.29 -27.64 -5.57
C GLY A 79 7.50 -26.56 -4.80
N ASP A 80 7.87 -26.39 -3.53
CA ASP A 80 7.28 -25.40 -2.63
C ASP A 80 7.91 -24.01 -2.84
N ALA A 81 7.10 -22.96 -2.67
CA ALA A 81 7.59 -21.59 -2.64
C ALA A 81 8.50 -21.36 -1.42
N LYS A 82 9.58 -20.60 -1.61
CA LYS A 82 10.53 -20.24 -0.56
C LYS A 82 10.36 -18.79 -0.17
N THR A 83 10.48 -18.51 1.12
CA THR A 83 10.42 -17.14 1.65
C THR A 83 11.81 -16.71 2.06
N GLU A 84 12.25 -15.56 1.57
CA GLU A 84 13.58 -15.01 1.76
C GLU A 84 13.45 -13.53 2.17
N GLY A 85 13.17 -13.30 3.45
CA GLY A 85 12.90 -11.97 3.97
C GLY A 85 11.64 -11.36 3.33
N ARG A 86 11.84 -10.37 2.46
CA ARG A 86 10.74 -9.67 1.76
C ARG A 86 10.27 -10.36 0.49
N ASP A 87 11.00 -11.38 0.04
CA ASP A 87 10.76 -12.05 -1.22
C ASP A 87 10.13 -13.42 -1.02
N VAL A 88 9.18 -13.77 -1.89
CA VAL A 88 8.67 -15.14 -2.04
C VAL A 88 9.01 -15.64 -3.44
N VAL A 89 9.78 -16.71 -3.50
CA VAL A 89 10.36 -17.26 -4.73
C VAL A 89 9.72 -18.60 -5.06
N GLN A 90 9.29 -18.77 -6.31
CA GLN A 90 8.70 -19.99 -6.82
C GLN A 90 9.46 -20.46 -8.06
N ASN A 91 10.09 -21.63 -7.99
CA ASN A 91 10.71 -22.26 -9.15
C ASN A 91 9.66 -22.69 -10.19
N ILE A 92 10.02 -22.61 -11.46
CA ILE A 92 9.18 -22.96 -12.61
C ILE A 92 9.82 -24.07 -13.42
N LYS A 93 9.02 -25.05 -13.85
CA LYS A 93 9.46 -26.11 -14.75
C LYS A 93 9.87 -25.50 -16.09
N SER A 94 11.08 -25.82 -16.56
CA SER A 94 11.53 -25.41 -17.89
C SER A 94 10.57 -25.88 -18.98
N SER A 95 10.30 -24.99 -19.94
CA SER A 95 9.47 -25.27 -21.09
C SER A 95 10.01 -24.54 -22.31
N ASP A 96 10.09 -25.24 -23.44
CA ASP A 96 10.44 -24.68 -24.76
C ASP A 96 9.21 -24.11 -25.49
N ALA A 97 8.05 -24.09 -24.84
CA ALA A 97 6.83 -23.54 -25.41
C ALA A 97 6.99 -22.04 -25.69
N THR A 98 6.53 -21.64 -26.88
CA THR A 98 6.49 -20.25 -27.32
C THR A 98 5.02 -19.86 -27.53
N ASP A 99 4.73 -18.58 -27.35
CA ASP A 99 3.38 -18.01 -27.41
C ASP A 99 2.43 -18.52 -26.30
N GLU A 100 2.98 -18.67 -25.10
CA GLU A 100 2.25 -19.08 -23.89
C GLU A 100 1.84 -17.89 -23.02
N THR A 101 0.71 -18.02 -22.36
CA THR A 101 0.29 -17.11 -21.27
C THR A 101 0.32 -17.89 -19.96
N TYR A 102 1.08 -17.37 -19.01
CA TYR A 102 1.17 -17.92 -17.66
C TYR A 102 0.32 -17.11 -16.71
N THR A 103 -0.36 -17.78 -15.79
CA THR A 103 -1.11 -17.17 -14.69
C THR A 103 -0.40 -17.50 -13.38
N VAL A 104 -0.02 -16.48 -12.62
CA VAL A 104 0.57 -16.59 -11.30
C VAL A 104 -0.50 -16.24 -10.28
N THR A 105 -0.88 -17.19 -9.44
CA THR A 105 -1.80 -16.99 -8.31
C THR A 105 -1.03 -17.26 -7.03
N TRP A 106 -1.19 -16.42 -6.02
CA TRP A 106 -0.48 -16.59 -4.75
C TRP A 106 -1.35 -16.30 -3.54
N ARG A 107 -0.91 -16.86 -2.41
CA ARG A 107 -1.33 -16.50 -1.07
C ARG A 107 -0.10 -16.45 -0.18
N VAL A 108 0.12 -15.35 0.53
CA VAL A 108 1.21 -15.25 1.52
C VAL A 108 0.66 -14.72 2.85
N VAL A 109 1.39 -14.94 3.94
CA VAL A 109 1.05 -14.44 5.27
C VAL A 109 1.91 -13.21 5.57
N SER A 110 1.26 -12.05 5.61
CA SER A 110 1.86 -10.75 5.96
C SER A 110 2.50 -10.79 7.35
N SER A 111 3.45 -9.90 7.59
CA SER A 111 4.13 -9.70 8.88
C SER A 111 3.20 -9.46 10.07
N ASP A 112 1.97 -8.99 9.82
CA ASP A 112 0.91 -8.83 10.83
C ASP A 112 0.06 -10.10 11.07
N GLY A 113 0.35 -11.19 10.37
CA GLY A 113 -0.28 -12.50 10.51
C GLY A 113 -1.53 -12.71 9.65
N HIS A 114 -1.95 -11.73 8.84
CA HIS A 114 -3.09 -11.91 7.94
C HIS A 114 -2.68 -12.45 6.57
N PRO A 115 -3.46 -13.38 5.98
CA PRO A 115 -3.20 -13.82 4.63
C PRO A 115 -3.58 -12.74 3.60
N ILE A 116 -2.70 -12.50 2.65
CA ILE A 116 -2.92 -11.68 1.45
C ILE A 116 -2.79 -12.56 0.22
N GLN A 117 -3.52 -12.23 -0.84
CA GLN A 117 -3.60 -13.04 -2.05
C GLN A 117 -3.71 -12.17 -3.29
N GLY A 118 -3.36 -12.73 -4.44
CA GLY A 118 -3.54 -12.04 -5.71
C GLY A 118 -3.31 -12.95 -6.91
N GLU A 119 -3.44 -12.34 -8.09
CA GLU A 119 -3.19 -12.97 -9.37
C GLU A 119 -2.59 -11.94 -10.35
N TYR A 120 -1.66 -12.38 -11.20
CA TYR A 120 -1.25 -11.64 -12.39
C TYR A 120 -0.85 -12.61 -13.51
N LYS A 121 -0.66 -12.08 -14.72
CA LYS A 121 -0.26 -12.86 -15.90
C LYS A 121 1.00 -12.31 -16.53
N PHE A 122 1.75 -13.17 -17.20
CA PHE A 122 2.83 -12.80 -18.11
C PHE A 122 2.79 -13.71 -19.34
N THR A 123 3.47 -13.30 -20.40
CA THR A 123 3.52 -14.03 -21.67
C THR A 123 4.94 -14.42 -22.02
N VAL A 124 5.11 -15.55 -22.70
CA VAL A 124 6.39 -16.02 -23.25
C VAL A 124 6.20 -16.28 -24.74
N GLY A 125 6.99 -15.68 -25.61
CA GLY A 125 6.89 -15.94 -27.05
C GLY A 125 7.61 -14.93 -27.94
N ASN A 126 7.48 -15.13 -29.25
CA ASN A 126 8.26 -14.42 -30.27
C ASN A 126 7.84 -12.93 -30.44
N GLY A 127 6.81 -12.48 -29.73
CA GLY A 127 6.36 -11.10 -29.66
C GLY A 127 7.03 -10.25 -28.57
N ALA A 128 7.89 -10.83 -27.73
CA ALA A 128 8.58 -10.07 -26.68
C ALA A 128 9.50 -9.02 -27.33
N GLN A 129 9.17 -7.74 -27.21
CA GLN A 129 10.08 -6.71 -27.70
C GLN A 129 11.42 -6.84 -26.97
N ALA A 130 12.48 -7.08 -27.73
CA ALA A 130 13.84 -6.99 -27.24
C ALA A 130 14.09 -5.55 -26.78
N GLY A 131 13.91 -5.27 -25.49
CA GLY A 131 14.15 -3.97 -24.91
C GLY A 131 13.21 -3.57 -23.78
N SER A 132 13.33 -4.23 -22.63
CA SER A 132 13.10 -3.55 -21.35
C SER A 132 14.10 -4.06 -20.32
N SER A 133 15.39 -3.85 -20.63
CA SER A 133 16.42 -3.77 -19.61
C SER A 133 16.07 -2.60 -18.70
N ALA A 134 15.94 -2.89 -17.41
CA ALA A 134 15.85 -1.91 -16.34
C ALA A 134 16.85 -0.77 -16.56
N GLN A 135 16.33 0.45 -16.70
CA GLN A 135 17.11 1.68 -16.54
C GLN A 135 16.78 2.24 -15.15
N PRO A 136 17.78 2.51 -14.28
CA PRO A 136 17.54 3.21 -13.03
C PRO A 136 17.00 4.61 -13.37
N SER A 137 15.81 4.94 -12.87
CA SER A 137 15.31 6.30 -12.92
C SER A 137 15.85 7.05 -11.70
N GLU A 138 17.05 7.63 -11.83
CA GLU A 138 17.53 8.65 -10.90
C GLU A 138 17.28 10.05 -11.48
N THR A 139 16.34 10.74 -10.82
CA THR A 139 16.30 12.18 -10.50
C THR A 139 16.73 13.19 -11.58
N ALA A 140 15.74 13.92 -12.10
CA ALA A 140 15.88 15.34 -12.38
C ALA A 140 14.79 16.10 -11.61
N ALA A 141 15.20 16.69 -10.48
CA ALA A 141 14.44 17.76 -9.85
C ALA A 141 14.50 19.00 -10.76
N SER A 142 13.36 19.42 -11.28
CA SER A 142 13.13 20.80 -11.69
C SER A 142 11.72 21.17 -11.22
N ALA A 143 11.66 22.11 -10.29
CA ALA A 143 10.43 22.74 -9.86
C ALA A 143 9.78 23.46 -11.04
N GLU A 144 8.45 23.45 -11.15
CA GLU A 144 7.61 24.63 -10.89
C GLU A 144 6.14 24.39 -11.30
N ALA A 145 5.25 24.65 -10.33
CA ALA A 145 3.86 25.10 -10.41
C ALA A 145 2.73 24.23 -11.05
N ALA A 146 1.88 23.74 -10.14
CA ALA A 146 0.42 23.90 -10.12
C ALA A 146 -0.47 23.13 -11.13
N SER A 147 -1.23 22.15 -10.63
CA SER A 147 -2.63 22.39 -10.21
C SER A 147 -3.25 21.11 -9.64
N GLU A 148 -3.55 21.17 -8.35
CA GLU A 148 -4.69 20.58 -7.64
C GLU A 148 -5.66 19.70 -8.46
N ASN A 149 -5.59 18.38 -8.22
CA ASN A 149 -6.79 17.57 -8.07
C ASN A 149 -6.48 16.46 -7.07
N ALA A 150 -6.63 16.79 -5.80
CA ALA A 150 -6.66 15.83 -4.73
C ALA A 150 -7.95 15.01 -4.86
N ASP A 151 -7.90 13.86 -5.53
CA ASP A 151 -8.72 12.73 -5.11
C ASP A 151 -8.08 12.15 -3.85
N ALA A 152 -8.11 12.98 -2.80
CA ALA A 152 -8.03 12.46 -1.46
C ALA A 152 -9.28 11.60 -1.34
N LYS A 153 -9.09 10.28 -1.35
CA LYS A 153 -10.00 9.37 -0.67
C LYS A 153 -9.91 9.70 0.82
N THR A 154 -10.39 10.89 1.17
CA THR A 154 -10.74 11.30 2.52
C THR A 154 -11.59 10.16 3.03
N GLY A 155 -11.15 9.51 4.09
CA GLY A 155 -11.92 8.51 4.80
C GLY A 155 -13.17 9.15 5.41
N PHE A 156 -14.09 9.67 4.59
CA PHE A 156 -15.42 10.07 4.97
C PHE A 156 -16.33 8.87 4.78
N THR A 157 -16.15 7.88 5.65
CA THR A 157 -17.31 7.08 6.04
C THR A 157 -18.26 8.00 6.82
N PRO A 158 -19.58 7.78 6.78
CA PRO A 158 -20.54 8.63 7.51
C PRO A 158 -20.24 8.73 9.02
N LEU A 159 -19.50 7.76 9.58
CA LEU A 159 -19.03 7.76 10.96
C LEU A 159 -17.94 8.84 11.22
N ASN A 160 -17.04 9.08 10.26
CA ASN A 160 -15.95 10.05 10.41
C ASN A 160 -16.44 11.50 10.29
N ILE A 161 -17.46 11.78 9.45
CA ILE A 161 -18.11 13.10 9.40
C ILE A 161 -18.68 13.49 10.77
N GLY A 162 -19.31 12.53 11.46
CA GLY A 162 -19.90 12.75 12.79
C GLY A 162 -18.84 13.16 13.82
N ILE A 163 -17.67 12.52 13.81
CA ILE A 163 -16.59 12.79 14.77
C ILE A 163 -16.01 14.20 14.54
N PHE A 164 -15.73 14.57 13.29
CA PHE A 164 -15.21 15.91 12.97
C PHE A 164 -16.23 17.02 13.26
N ALA A 165 -17.52 16.79 12.99
CA ALA A 165 -18.58 17.75 13.30
C ALA A 165 -18.73 17.97 14.82
N VAL A 166 -18.69 16.90 15.61
CA VAL A 166 -18.76 17.00 17.08
C VAL A 166 -17.53 17.72 17.64
N ALA A 167 -16.33 17.43 17.14
CA ALA A 167 -15.10 18.11 17.55
C ALA A 167 -15.13 19.61 17.21
N ALA A 168 -15.56 19.97 16.00
CA ALA A 168 -15.70 21.37 15.58
C ALA A 168 -16.74 22.12 16.42
N LEU A 169 -17.89 21.51 16.70
CA LEU A 169 -18.92 22.08 17.57
C LEU A 169 -18.43 22.26 19.01
N ALA A 170 -17.66 21.32 19.54
CA ALA A 170 -17.05 21.46 20.86
C ALA A 170 -16.07 22.63 20.93
N VAL A 171 -15.22 22.80 19.90
CA VAL A 171 -14.27 23.93 19.82
C VAL A 171 -15.03 25.25 19.70
N LEU A 172 -16.06 25.33 18.86
CA LEU A 172 -16.88 26.53 18.69
C LEU A 172 -17.68 26.88 19.95
N GLY A 173 -18.23 25.88 20.65
CA GLY A 173 -18.95 26.06 21.91
C GLY A 173 -18.04 26.59 23.03
N VAL A 174 -16.81 26.08 23.11
CA VAL A 174 -15.79 26.58 24.04
C VAL A 174 -15.35 27.99 23.66
N LEU A 175 -15.19 28.29 22.37
CA LEU A 175 -14.84 29.63 21.88
C LEU A 175 -15.91 30.66 22.22
N ALA A 176 -17.18 30.33 21.97
CA ALA A 176 -18.32 31.21 22.27
C ALA A 176 -18.44 31.50 23.78
N THR A 177 -18.25 30.49 24.63
CA THR A 177 -18.30 30.66 26.09
C THR A 177 -17.12 31.48 26.64
N VAL A 178 -15.91 31.31 26.09
CA VAL A 178 -14.74 32.12 26.47
C VAL A 178 -14.91 33.58 26.05
N LEU A 179 -15.37 33.85 24.82
CA LEU A 179 -15.63 35.20 24.33
C LEU A 179 -16.75 35.89 25.12
N ALA A 180 -17.83 35.17 25.44
CA ALA A 180 -18.92 35.69 26.27
C ALA A 180 -18.47 36.03 27.69
N LYS A 181 -17.54 35.25 28.27
CA LYS A 181 -17.00 35.49 29.61
C LYS A 181 -15.99 36.64 29.64
N ASN A 182 -15.28 36.89 28.54
CA ASN A 182 -14.36 38.03 28.39
C ASN A 182 -15.08 39.36 28.14
N ARG A 183 -16.28 39.37 27.53
CA ARG A 183 -17.09 40.58 27.33
C ARG A 183 -17.80 41.08 28.59
N LYS A 184 -17.87 40.26 29.65
CA LYS A 184 -18.53 40.57 30.92
C LYS A 184 -17.57 41.00 32.04
N ARG A 185 -16.28 41.12 31.74
CA ARG A 185 -15.27 41.74 32.61
C ARG A 185 -14.94 43.12 32.06
#